data_AF-A0A937AUS7-F1
#
_entry.id   AF-A0A937AUS7-F1
#
_cell.length_a   1.000
_cell.length_b   1.000
_cell.length_c   1.000
_cell.angle_alpha   90.00
_cell.angle_beta   90.00
_cell.angle_gamma   90.00
#
_symmetry.space_group_name_H-M   'P 1'
#
loop_
_entity.id
_entity.type
_entity.pdbx_description
1 polymer ?
#
loop_
_entity_poly.entity_id
_entity_poly.type
_entity_poly.pdbx_seq_one_letter_code
_entity_poly.pdbx_strand_id
1 'polypeptide(L)'
;ADAPSTLAAIGRYVLVPEVFDHLDKHEKGAGGEIQLTDGIAGTIGKQPLHALVYRGQRYDCGNRLGFLEANVAISLGREDTKTESRALIERLMKG
;
A
#
# COMPACT_ATOMS: atom_id res chain seq x y z
N ALA A 1 9.35 -20.13 1.69
CA ALA A 1 8.72 -19.85 0.39
C ALA A 1 9.56 -18.76 -0.27
N ASP A 2 10.04 -19.00 -1.49
CA ASP A 2 10.79 -17.99 -2.23
C ASP A 2 9.82 -17.03 -2.92
N ALA A 3 10.01 -15.73 -2.70
CA ALA A 3 9.20 -14.71 -3.35
C ALA A 3 9.60 -14.62 -4.84
N PRO A 4 8.64 -14.68 -5.79
CA PRO A 4 8.95 -14.65 -7.21
C PRO A 4 9.48 -13.28 -7.68
N SER A 5 9.40 -12.25 -6.84
CA SER A 5 9.96 -10.92 -7.10
C SER A 5 10.08 -10.11 -5.81
N THR A 6 10.65 -8.90 -5.91
CA THR A 6 10.65 -7.88 -4.86
C THR A 6 9.52 -6.85 -5.02
N LEU A 7 8.56 -7.10 -5.91
CA LEU A 7 7.42 -6.20 -6.16
C LEU A 7 6.29 -6.48 -5.17
N ALA A 8 5.73 -5.42 -4.58
CA ALA A 8 4.61 -5.50 -3.64
C ALA A 8 3.38 -4.77 -4.17
N ALA A 9 2.19 -5.30 -3.88
CA ALA A 9 0.92 -4.65 -4.18
C ALA A 9 0.70 -3.47 -3.21
N ILE A 10 0.46 -2.27 -3.76
CA ILE A 10 0.31 -1.01 -2.98
C ILE A 10 -1.14 -0.76 -2.54
N GLY A 11 -2.09 -1.57 -3.00
CA GLY A 11 -3.52 -1.36 -2.71
C GLY A 11 -4.19 -0.37 -3.66
N ARG A 12 -3.81 -0.37 -4.95
CA ARG A 12 -4.45 0.40 -6.02
C ARG A 12 -4.74 -0.54 -7.17
N TYR A 13 -5.99 -0.59 -7.60
CA TYR A 13 -6.45 -1.57 -8.58
C TYR A 13 -7.42 -0.91 -9.56
N VAL A 14 -7.32 -1.29 -10.82
CA VAL A 14 -8.37 -1.13 -11.82
C VAL A 14 -8.79 -2.55 -12.17
N LEU A 15 -10.00 -2.92 -11.76
CA LEU A 15 -10.46 -4.31 -11.78
C LEU A 15 -11.47 -4.53 -12.90
N VAL A 16 -11.37 -5.69 -13.53
CA VAL A 16 -12.39 -6.21 -14.43
C VAL A 16 -13.55 -6.80 -13.61
N PRO A 17 -14.80 -6.77 -14.11
CA PRO A 17 -15.97 -7.20 -13.34
C PRO A 17 -15.90 -8.66 -12.83
N GLU A 18 -15.22 -9.55 -13.55
CA GLU A 18 -15.12 -10.98 -13.25
C GLU A 18 -14.44 -11.28 -11.91
N VAL A 19 -13.70 -10.32 -11.35
CA VAL A 19 -13.20 -10.41 -9.98
C VAL A 19 -14.36 -10.54 -8.99
N PHE A 20 -15.48 -9.86 -9.23
CA PHE A 20 -16.65 -9.91 -8.36
C PHE A 20 -17.36 -11.27 -8.39
N ASP A 21 -17.36 -11.96 -9.53
CA ASP A 21 -17.90 -13.33 -9.61
C ASP A 21 -17.13 -14.29 -8.70
N HIS A 22 -15.84 -14.03 -8.47
CA HIS A 22 -15.05 -14.80 -7.52
C HIS A 22 -15.35 -14.39 -6.07
N LEU A 23 -15.48 -13.09 -5.81
CA LEU A 23 -15.79 -12.58 -4.47
C LEU A 23 -17.16 -13.04 -3.97
N ASP A 24 -18.14 -13.14 -4.86
CA ASP A 24 -19.52 -13.55 -4.55
C ASP A 24 -19.63 -15.01 -4.05
N LYS A 25 -18.59 -15.82 -4.25
CA LYS A 25 -18.52 -17.17 -3.68
C LYS A 25 -18.25 -17.18 -2.18
N HIS A 26 -17.82 -16.05 -1.60
CA HIS A 26 -17.52 -15.91 -0.18
C HIS A 26 -16.50 -16.94 0.36
N GLU A 27 -15.61 -17.43 -0.51
CA GLU A 27 -14.53 -18.34 -0.13
C GLU A 27 -13.51 -17.59 0.74
N LYS A 28 -13.02 -18.26 1.79
CA LYS A 28 -12.07 -17.68 2.75
C LYS A 28 -10.65 -18.11 2.40
N GLY A 29 -9.76 -17.14 2.29
CA GLY A 29 -8.34 -17.33 2.04
C GLY A 29 -7.50 -17.13 3.29
N ALA A 30 -6.39 -16.42 3.13
CA ALA A 30 -5.48 -16.09 4.21
C ALA A 30 -6.20 -15.36 5.37
N GLY A 31 -5.91 -15.77 6.60
CA GLY A 31 -6.52 -15.18 7.80
C GLY A 31 -8.00 -15.53 8.01
N GLY A 32 -8.60 -16.37 7.16
CA GLY A 32 -10.03 -16.69 7.24
C GLY A 32 -10.95 -15.59 6.70
N GLU A 33 -10.39 -14.66 5.93
CA GLU A 33 -11.12 -13.55 5.31
C GLU A 33 -11.37 -13.82 3.82
N ILE A 34 -12.37 -13.13 3.25
CA ILE A 34 -12.59 -13.10 1.80
C ILE A 34 -11.59 -12.10 1.21
N GLN A 35 -10.55 -12.60 0.56
CA GLN A 35 -9.43 -11.77 0.09
C GLN A 35 -9.66 -11.28 -1.34
N LEU A 36 -9.47 -9.98 -1.56
CA LEU A 36 -9.49 -9.40 -2.90
C LEU A 36 -8.41 -10.01 -3.81
N THR A 37 -7.26 -10.34 -3.25
CA THR A 37 -6.14 -10.95 -3.98
C THR A 37 -6.50 -12.31 -4.58
N ASP A 38 -7.34 -13.09 -3.89
CA ASP A 38 -7.79 -14.39 -4.38
C ASP A 38 -8.76 -14.20 -5.56
N GLY A 39 -9.64 -13.19 -5.47
CA GLY A 39 -10.50 -12.79 -6.58
C GLY A 39 -9.72 -12.37 -7.84
N ILE A 40 -8.67 -11.57 -7.66
CA ILE A 40 -7.77 -11.17 -8.76
C ILE A 40 -7.01 -12.39 -9.31
N ALA A 41 -6.51 -13.27 -8.44
CA ALA A 41 -5.81 -14.47 -8.86
C ALA A 41 -6.71 -15.41 -9.67
N GLY A 42 -8.01 -15.48 -9.33
CA GLY A 42 -9.00 -16.29 -10.03
C GLY A 42 -9.28 -15.90 -11.48
N THR A 43 -8.83 -14.72 -11.92
CA THR A 43 -8.93 -14.26 -13.32
C THR A 43 -7.66 -14.57 -14.13
N ILE A 44 -6.57 -15.00 -13.50
CA ILE A 44 -5.32 -15.33 -14.19
C ILE A 44 -5.55 -16.46 -15.21
N GLY A 45 -5.07 -16.25 -16.44
CA GLY A 45 -5.24 -17.19 -17.56
C GLY A 45 -6.59 -17.08 -18.27
N LYS A 46 -7.56 -16.36 -17.70
CA LYS A 46 -8.85 -16.05 -18.36
C LYS A 46 -8.83 -14.66 -19.00
N GLN A 47 -8.19 -13.71 -18.34
CA GLN A 47 -8.02 -12.35 -18.83
C GLN A 47 -6.57 -11.86 -18.62
N PRO A 48 -6.09 -10.89 -19.43
CA PRO A 48 -4.79 -10.27 -19.21
C PRO A 48 -4.74 -9.57 -17.84
N LEU A 49 -3.68 -9.84 -17.08
CA LEU A 49 -3.39 -9.18 -15.81
C LEU A 49 -2.05 -8.45 -15.93
N HIS A 50 -2.05 -7.15 -15.65
CA HIS A 50 -0.88 -6.29 -15.77
C HIS A 50 -0.54 -5.63 -14.44
N ALA A 51 0.74 -5.47 -14.15
CA ALA A 51 1.23 -4.71 -13.00
C ALA A 51 1.82 -3.37 -13.47
N LEU A 52 1.37 -2.27 -12.86
CA LEU A 52 1.98 -0.95 -13.04
C LEU A 52 2.96 -0.69 -11.89
N VAL A 53 4.26 -0.56 -12.22
CA VAL A 53 5.28 -0.23 -11.23
C VAL A 53 5.27 1.28 -10.97
N TYR A 54 4.75 1.67 -9.81
CA TYR A 54 4.81 3.05 -9.32
C TYR A 54 6.24 3.43 -8.93
N ARG A 55 6.70 4.61 -9.37
CA ARG A 55 8.07 5.12 -9.14
C ARG A 55 8.13 6.35 -8.22
N GLY A 56 7.11 6.60 -7.42
CA GLY A 56 7.14 7.68 -6.43
C GLY A 56 7.38 7.19 -5.01
N GLN A 57 7.43 8.13 -4.07
CA GLN A 57 7.50 7.80 -2.65
C GLN A 57 6.14 7.30 -2.16
N ARG A 58 6.17 6.18 -1.42
CA ARG A 58 5.01 5.61 -0.73
C ARG A 58 5.29 5.64 0.77
N TYR A 59 4.29 6.02 1.55
CA TYR A 59 4.30 5.86 3.00
C TYR A 59 3.22 4.87 3.41
N ASP A 60 3.58 3.89 4.22
CA ASP A 60 2.64 2.90 4.75
C ASP A 60 2.05 3.38 6.08
N CYS A 61 0.92 4.07 6.00
CA CYS A 61 0.22 4.57 7.18
C CYS A 61 -0.54 3.47 7.97
N GLY A 62 -0.47 2.21 7.55
CA GLY A 62 -1.12 1.08 8.25
C GLY A 62 -0.41 0.67 9.54
N ASN A 63 0.84 1.11 9.74
CA ASN A 63 1.59 0.87 10.97
C ASN A 63 2.03 2.20 11.62
N ARG A 64 2.30 2.15 12.94
CA ARG A 64 2.56 3.37 13.75
C ARG A 64 3.79 4.16 13.28
N LEU A 65 4.87 3.47 12.90
CA LEU A 65 6.10 4.13 12.45
C LEU A 65 5.95 4.73 11.05
N GLY A 66 5.34 4.00 10.12
CA GLY A 66 5.07 4.50 8.78
C GLY A 66 4.07 5.67 8.78
N PHE A 67 3.11 5.68 9.72
CA PHE A 67 2.26 6.85 9.93
C PHE A 67 3.06 8.06 10.42
N LEU A 68 3.97 7.89 11.38
CA LEU A 68 4.84 8.98 11.85
C LEU A 68 5.74 9.50 10.72
N GLU A 69 6.34 8.59 9.96
CA GLU A 69 7.19 8.91 8.80
C GLU A 69 6.42 9.74 7.77
N ALA A 70 5.20 9.33 7.42
CA ALA A 70 4.34 10.06 6.49
C ALA A 70 4.10 11.51 6.95
N ASN A 71 3.76 11.69 8.23
CA ASN A 71 3.49 13.01 8.79
C ASN A 71 4.74 13.90 8.78
N VAL A 72 5.89 13.35 9.16
CA VAL A 72 7.18 14.07 9.14
C VAL A 72 7.56 14.46 7.71
N ALA A 73 7.42 13.55 6.75
CA ALA A 73 7.72 13.83 5.36
C ALA A 73 6.83 14.93 4.79
N ILE A 74 5.52 14.87 5.06
CA ILE A 74 4.56 15.89 4.63
C ILE A 74 4.89 17.23 5.29
N SER A 75 5.14 17.27 6.60
CA SER A 75 5.38 18.53 7.31
C SER A 75 6.67 19.22 6.88
N LEU A 76 7.71 18.45 6.53
CA LEU A 76 8.96 18.95 5.95
C LEU A 76 8.84 19.33 4.45
N GLY A 77 7.79 18.86 3.77
CA GLY A 77 7.54 19.12 2.36
C GLY A 77 6.69 20.36 2.07
N ARG A 78 5.96 20.89 3.06
CA ARG A 78 5.08 22.05 2.89
C ARG A 78 5.75 23.35 3.33
N GLU A 79 5.59 24.41 2.53
CA GLU A 79 6.18 25.72 2.81
C GLU A 79 5.70 26.35 4.13
N ASP A 80 4.45 26.09 4.53
CA ASP A 80 3.86 26.66 5.75
C ASP A 80 4.31 25.98 7.05
N THR A 81 4.87 24.77 6.98
CA THR A 81 5.26 23.99 8.18
C THR A 81 6.71 23.54 8.21
N LYS A 82 7.43 23.63 7.09
CA LYS A 82 8.76 23.01 6.92
C LYS A 82 9.80 23.55 7.91
N THR A 83 9.80 24.85 8.16
CA THR A 83 10.78 25.51 9.04
C THR A 83 10.58 25.08 10.50
N GLU A 84 9.36 25.21 11.01
CA GLU A 84 8.98 24.87 12.37
C GLU A 84 9.11 23.37 12.63
N SER A 85 8.72 22.54 11.65
CA SER A 85 8.84 21.08 11.73
C SER A 85 10.29 20.63 11.84
N ARG A 86 11.20 21.22 11.05
CA ARG A 86 12.63 20.92 11.13
C ARG A 86 13.20 21.27 12.50
N ALA A 87 12.91 22.47 13.01
CA ALA A 87 13.38 22.90 14.33
C ALA A 87 12.85 21.98 15.45
N LEU A 88 11.59 21.56 15.37
CA LEU A 88 10.99 20.62 16.32
C LEU A 88 11.72 19.28 16.32
N ILE A 89 11.93 18.68 15.15
CA ILE A 89 12.58 17.37 15.01
C ILE A 89 14.01 17.42 15.55
N GLU A 90 14.79 18.44 15.18
CA GLU A 90 16.17 18.62 15.66
C GLU A 90 16.23 18.75 17.18
N ARG A 91 15.27 19.46 17.80
CA ARG A 91 15.17 19.57 19.26
C ARG A 91 14.89 18.21 19.91
N LEU A 92 13.99 17.41 19.32
CA LEU A 92 13.62 16.09 19.85
C LEU A 92 14.75 15.07 19.73
N MET A 93 15.65 15.20 18.75
CA MET A 93 16.80 14.30 18.57
C MET A 93 18.01 14.63 19.47
N LYS A 94 18.06 15.84 20.03
CA LYS A 94 19.15 16.30 20.92
C LYS A 94 18.87 15.99 22.40
N GLY A 95 17.65 15.58 22.75
CA GLY A 95 17.29 15.08 24.07
C GLY A 95 17.52 13.58 24.17
#